data_AF-A0A3A6MUY0-F1
#
_entry.id   AF-A0A3A6MUY0-F1
#
_cell.length_a   1.000
_cell.length_b   1.000
_cell.length_c   1.000
_cell.angle_alpha   90.00
_cell.angle_beta   90.00
_cell.angle_gamma   90.00
#
_symmetry.space_group_name_H-M   'P 1'
#
loop_
_entity.id
_entity.type
_entity.pdbx_description
1 polymer ?
#
loop_
_entity_poly.entity_id
_entity_poly.type
_entity_poly.pdbx_seq_one_letter_code
_entity_poly.pdbx_strand_id
1 'polypeptide(L)'
;MPGKTPLSSRNAMPPKKRKNQAVRDLFIVGDFIRYFLWLFIPFALIGLLYGILNSCYFMCPLINPMIYAGGIASIIIIIKHDLNDLLALIGHARERQLALHIKHSSAIQQISVEMSARDYDGALKTVSRLLKEEPDYPNALNLKGQILLDGFREYEQARACFARVMKLSKPDSDDYRLAEALKAATFPDE
;
A
#
# COMPACT_ATOMS: atom_id res chain seq x y z
N MET A 1 -2.86 -31.31 31.20
CA MET A 1 -2.64 -29.84 31.25
C MET A 1 -1.42 -29.50 30.42
N PRO A 2 -1.41 -28.34 29.76
CA PRO A 2 -1.79 -28.08 28.36
C PRO A 2 -0.63 -28.39 27.38
N GLY A 3 -0.85 -28.82 26.13
CA GLY A 3 -1.61 -28.09 25.12
C GLY A 3 -0.65 -27.24 24.26
N LYS A 4 0.23 -27.88 23.49
CA LYS A 4 1.04 -27.20 22.46
C LYS A 4 0.28 -27.27 21.14
N THR A 5 -0.62 -26.31 20.94
CA THR A 5 -1.25 -25.99 19.65
C THR A 5 -0.22 -25.41 18.68
N PRO A 6 -0.43 -25.60 17.37
CA PRO A 6 0.64 -25.66 16.39
C PRO A 6 1.10 -24.28 15.91
N LEU A 7 2.37 -24.27 15.50
CA LEU A 7 3.04 -23.21 14.78
C LEU A 7 2.15 -22.63 13.68
N SER A 8 1.91 -21.33 13.80
CA SER A 8 1.25 -20.44 12.85
C SER A 8 1.59 -20.82 11.40
N SER A 9 0.61 -21.44 10.74
CA SER A 9 0.62 -21.77 9.33
C SER A 9 0.76 -20.48 8.52
N ARG A 10 1.95 -20.31 7.92
CA ARG A 10 2.20 -19.64 6.63
C ARG A 10 0.92 -19.16 5.94
N ASN A 11 0.63 -17.87 6.01
CA ASN A 11 -0.19 -17.18 5.00
C ASN A 11 0.64 -16.96 3.71
N ALA A 12 1.30 -18.01 3.23
CA ALA A 12 1.79 -18.08 1.86
C ALA A 12 0.70 -18.79 1.05
N MET A 13 -0.09 -18.01 0.31
CA MET A 13 -1.09 -18.54 -0.60
C MET A 13 -0.42 -19.56 -1.55
N PRO A 14 -1.00 -20.76 -1.75
CA PRO A 14 -0.33 -21.84 -2.49
C PRO A 14 -0.01 -21.38 -3.92
N PRO A 15 1.17 -21.73 -4.47
CA PRO A 15 1.66 -21.24 -5.78
C PRO A 15 0.70 -21.55 -6.93
N LYS A 16 -0.13 -22.58 -6.78
CA LYS A 16 -1.16 -22.99 -7.76
C LYS A 16 -2.32 -21.99 -7.88
N LYS A 17 -2.70 -21.32 -6.77
CA LYS A 17 -3.76 -20.28 -6.79
C LYS A 17 -3.30 -19.00 -7.51
N ARG A 18 -2.03 -18.61 -7.34
CA ARG A 18 -1.43 -17.42 -7.97
C ARG A 18 -1.41 -17.48 -9.50
N LYS A 19 -1.10 -18.65 -10.05
CA LYS A 19 -1.05 -18.88 -11.51
C LYS A 19 -2.45 -18.84 -12.13
N ASN A 20 -3.45 -19.46 -11.50
CA ASN A 20 -4.83 -19.40 -11.96
C ASN A 20 -5.43 -17.98 -11.85
N GLN A 21 -4.96 -17.17 -10.90
CA GLN A 21 -5.48 -15.81 -10.69
C GLN A 21 -4.94 -14.82 -11.71
N ALA A 22 -3.64 -14.83 -12.01
CA ALA A 22 -3.07 -14.04 -13.09
C ALA A 22 -3.68 -14.39 -14.46
N VAL A 23 -4.01 -15.67 -14.68
CA VAL A 23 -4.70 -16.12 -15.90
C VAL A 23 -6.14 -15.58 -15.97
N ARG A 24 -6.87 -15.55 -14.84
CA ARG A 24 -8.22 -14.96 -14.79
C ARG A 24 -8.21 -13.44 -14.96
N ASP A 25 -7.31 -12.74 -14.29
CA ASP A 25 -7.18 -11.27 -14.41
C ASP A 25 -6.82 -10.87 -15.85
N LEU A 26 -5.94 -11.64 -16.50
CA LEU A 26 -5.61 -11.46 -17.92
C LEU A 26 -6.82 -11.73 -18.83
N PHE A 27 -7.67 -12.69 -18.47
CA PHE A 27 -8.90 -12.99 -19.21
C PHE A 27 -9.95 -11.88 -19.06
N ILE A 28 -10.14 -11.33 -17.86
CA ILE A 28 -11.08 -10.22 -17.58
C ILE A 28 -10.64 -8.97 -18.34
N VAL A 29 -9.36 -8.61 -18.25
CA VAL A 29 -8.81 -7.45 -18.96
C VAL A 29 -8.84 -7.67 -20.47
N GLY A 30 -8.55 -8.88 -20.94
CA GLY A 30 -8.63 -9.25 -22.35
C GLY A 30 -10.05 -9.14 -22.91
N ASP A 31 -11.05 -9.65 -22.18
CA ASP A 31 -12.46 -9.54 -22.57
C ASP A 31 -12.93 -8.07 -22.55
N PHE A 32 -12.52 -7.28 -21.55
CA PHE A 32 -12.82 -5.85 -21.52
C PHE A 32 -12.29 -5.11 -22.74
N ILE A 33 -11.01 -5.31 -23.07
CA ILE A 33 -10.37 -4.69 -24.23
C ILE A 33 -11.08 -5.14 -25.52
N ARG A 34 -11.45 -6.42 -25.61
CA ARG A 34 -12.15 -6.97 -26.78
C ARG A 34 -13.53 -6.35 -26.97
N TYR A 35 -14.34 -6.25 -25.92
CA TYR A 35 -15.66 -5.61 -26.00
C TYR A 35 -15.56 -4.10 -26.22
N PHE A 36 -14.59 -3.45 -25.57
CA PHE A 36 -14.33 -2.02 -25.76
C PHE A 36 -13.97 -1.71 -27.22
N LEU A 37 -13.03 -2.45 -27.81
CA LEU A 37 -12.66 -2.28 -29.23
C LEU A 37 -13.82 -2.62 -30.17
N TRP A 38 -14.53 -3.71 -29.92
CA TRP A 38 -15.65 -4.13 -30.77
C TRP A 38 -16.80 -3.11 -30.76
N LEU A 39 -17.05 -2.47 -29.62
CA LEU A 39 -18.07 -1.44 -29.47
C LEU A 39 -17.59 -0.05 -29.90
N PHE A 40 -16.30 0.25 -29.76
CA PHE A 40 -15.73 1.52 -30.17
C PHE A 40 -15.83 1.74 -31.69
N ILE A 41 -15.60 0.69 -32.49
CA ILE A 41 -15.63 0.77 -33.96
C ILE A 41 -16.97 1.27 -34.53
N PRO A 42 -18.14 0.68 -34.20
CA PRO A 42 -19.42 1.15 -34.72
C PRO A 42 -19.81 2.55 -34.20
N PHE A 43 -19.52 2.87 -32.94
CA PHE A 43 -19.81 4.19 -32.38
C PHE A 43 -18.90 5.29 -32.96
N ALA A 44 -17.64 4.97 -33.27
CA ALA A 44 -16.72 5.88 -33.95
C ALA A 44 -17.16 6.13 -35.40
N LEU A 45 -17.65 5.11 -36.11
CA LEU A 45 -18.19 5.25 -37.46
C LEU A 45 -19.46 6.13 -37.48
N ILE A 46 -20.38 5.92 -36.53
CA ILE A 46 -21.58 6.75 -36.38
C ILE A 46 -21.20 8.19 -36.02
N GLY A 47 -20.24 8.37 -35.10
CA GLY A 47 -19.73 9.70 -34.72
C GLY A 47 -19.03 10.43 -35.86
N LEU A 48 -18.30 9.69 -36.72
CA LEU A 48 -17.66 10.23 -37.92
C LEU A 48 -18.70 10.67 -38.95
N LEU A 49 -19.72 9.84 -39.20
CA LEU A 49 -20.82 10.15 -40.12
C LEU A 49 -21.61 11.38 -39.65
N TYR A 50 -21.90 11.47 -38.35
CA TYR A 50 -22.57 12.61 -37.73
C TYR A 50 -21.72 13.90 -37.81
N GLY A 51 -20.39 13.78 -37.61
CA GLY A 51 -19.45 14.89 -37.77
C GLY A 51 -19.39 15.44 -39.20
N ILE A 52 -19.44 14.55 -40.21
CA ILE A 52 -19.46 14.93 -41.63
C ILE A 52 -20.74 15.71 -41.99
N LEU A 53 -21.90 15.29 -41.47
CA LEU A 53 -23.18 15.96 -41.74
C LEU A 53 -23.32 17.33 -41.06
N ASN A 54 -22.72 17.52 -39.88
CA ASN A 54 -22.99 18.68 -39.03
C ASN A 54 -21.81 19.68 -38.91
N SER A 55 -20.78 19.54 -39.75
CA SER A 55 -19.57 20.41 -39.82
C SER A 55 -18.79 20.58 -38.49
N CYS A 56 -18.97 19.70 -37.52
CA CYS A 56 -18.40 19.80 -36.18
C CYS A 56 -17.39 18.65 -35.95
N TYR A 57 -16.17 18.83 -36.47
CA TYR A 57 -15.24 17.72 -36.73
C TYR A 57 -14.37 17.26 -35.55
N PHE A 58 -14.30 17.98 -34.42
CA PHE A 58 -13.20 17.74 -33.47
C PHE A 58 -13.58 17.00 -32.18
N MET A 59 -14.80 17.20 -31.65
CA MET A 59 -15.17 16.61 -30.35
C MET A 59 -16.05 15.36 -30.45
N CYS A 60 -16.88 15.26 -31.49
CA CYS A 60 -17.89 14.20 -31.64
C CYS A 60 -17.36 12.79 -31.96
N PRO A 61 -16.32 12.58 -32.79
CA PRO A 61 -15.94 11.23 -33.21
C PRO A 61 -15.03 10.50 -32.21
N LEU A 62 -14.51 11.19 -31.20
CA LEU A 62 -13.58 10.59 -30.24
C LEU A 62 -14.15 10.52 -28.82
N ILE A 63 -14.69 11.63 -28.31
CA ILE A 63 -15.18 11.70 -26.92
C ILE A 63 -16.46 10.89 -26.76
N ASN A 64 -17.38 11.00 -27.71
CA ASN A 64 -18.67 10.32 -27.68
C ASN A 64 -18.51 8.78 -27.66
N PRO A 65 -17.79 8.14 -28.59
CA PRO A 65 -17.55 6.70 -28.54
C PRO A 65 -16.72 6.30 -27.32
N MET A 66 -15.82 7.12 -26.78
CA MET A 66 -15.08 6.75 -25.57
C MET A 66 -16.00 6.65 -24.36
N ILE A 67 -16.92 7.60 -24.19
CA ILE A 67 -17.90 7.61 -23.09
C ILE A 67 -18.91 6.47 -23.25
N TYR A 68 -19.47 6.29 -24.45
CA TYR A 68 -20.45 5.23 -24.71
C TYR A 68 -19.81 3.83 -24.66
N ALA A 69 -18.68 3.63 -25.32
CA ALA A 69 -18.00 2.34 -25.32
C ALA A 69 -17.47 1.99 -23.92
N GLY A 70 -16.93 2.95 -23.18
CA GLY A 70 -16.47 2.74 -21.80
C GLY A 70 -17.62 2.41 -20.86
N GLY A 71 -18.72 3.16 -20.93
CA GLY A 71 -19.90 2.95 -20.07
C GLY A 71 -20.58 1.60 -20.35
N ILE A 72 -20.84 1.29 -21.61
CA ILE A 72 -21.49 0.04 -22.00
C ILE A 72 -20.57 -1.17 -21.74
N ALA A 73 -19.27 -1.08 -22.01
CA ALA A 73 -18.33 -2.15 -21.67
C ALA A 73 -18.25 -2.40 -20.16
N SER A 74 -18.33 -1.34 -19.35
CA SER A 74 -18.38 -1.44 -17.88
C SER A 74 -19.65 -2.16 -17.43
N ILE A 75 -20.81 -1.83 -18.02
CA ILE A 75 -22.09 -2.51 -17.74
C ILE A 75 -22.02 -3.99 -18.15
N ILE A 76 -21.42 -4.31 -19.31
CA ILE A 76 -21.25 -5.69 -19.78
C ILE A 76 -20.36 -6.50 -18.82
N ILE A 77 -19.28 -5.93 -18.29
CA ILE A 77 -18.46 -6.60 -17.27
C ILE A 77 -19.28 -6.90 -16.02
N ILE A 78 -20.06 -5.93 -15.54
CA ILE A 78 -20.86 -6.07 -14.33
C ILE A 78 -21.94 -7.15 -14.48
N ILE A 79 -22.48 -7.34 -15.69
CA ILE A 79 -23.48 -8.39 -15.96
C ILE A 79 -22.80 -9.76 -16.17
N LYS A 80 -21.63 -9.79 -16.81
CA LYS A 80 -20.94 -11.04 -17.19
C LYS A 80 -20.09 -11.63 -16.05
N HIS A 81 -19.51 -10.79 -15.20
CA HIS A 81 -18.78 -11.19 -14.01
C HIS A 81 -19.61 -10.92 -12.76
N ASP A 82 -19.64 -11.89 -11.85
CA ASP A 82 -20.30 -11.76 -10.56
C ASP A 82 -19.71 -10.57 -9.78
N LEU A 83 -20.56 -9.86 -9.02
CA LEU A 83 -20.15 -8.77 -8.13
C LEU A 83 -19.02 -9.22 -7.19
N ASN A 84 -18.98 -10.49 -6.81
CA ASN A 84 -17.91 -11.04 -5.98
C ASN A 84 -16.53 -11.07 -6.67
N ASP A 85 -16.45 -11.28 -7.98
CA ASP A 85 -15.17 -11.24 -8.71
C ASP A 85 -14.64 -9.79 -8.77
N LEU A 86 -15.54 -8.82 -8.98
CA LEU A 86 -15.22 -7.39 -8.96
C LEU A 86 -14.85 -6.90 -7.55
N LEU A 87 -15.60 -7.32 -6.52
CA LEU A 87 -15.29 -7.04 -5.12
C LEU A 87 -14.03 -7.75 -4.66
N ALA A 88 -13.68 -8.94 -5.17
CA ALA A 88 -12.42 -9.60 -4.86
C ALA A 88 -11.23 -8.83 -5.45
N LEU A 89 -11.39 -8.24 -6.65
CA LEU A 89 -10.35 -7.43 -7.29
C LEU A 89 -10.10 -6.11 -6.54
N ILE A 90 -11.18 -5.38 -6.21
CA ILE A 90 -11.13 -4.12 -5.46
C ILE A 90 -10.77 -4.37 -3.99
N GLY A 91 -11.36 -5.42 -3.41
CA GLY A 91 -11.15 -5.90 -2.05
C GLY A 91 -9.69 -6.24 -1.82
N HIS A 92 -9.03 -7.02 -2.68
CA HIS A 92 -7.62 -7.33 -2.49
C HIS A 92 -6.68 -6.12 -2.68
N ALA A 93 -6.98 -5.17 -3.56
CA ALA A 93 -6.19 -3.95 -3.68
C ALA A 93 -6.29 -3.09 -2.41
N ARG A 94 -7.52 -2.91 -1.91
CA ARG A 94 -7.81 -2.17 -0.68
C ARG A 94 -7.28 -2.89 0.56
N GLU A 95 -7.48 -4.20 0.66
CA GLU A 95 -6.95 -5.06 1.72
C GLU A 95 -5.43 -5.04 1.73
N ARG A 96 -4.75 -5.02 0.57
CA ARG A 96 -3.28 -5.03 0.55
C ARG A 96 -2.69 -3.71 1.04
N GLN A 97 -3.28 -2.58 0.65
CA GLN A 97 -2.87 -1.28 1.18
C GLN A 97 -3.25 -1.11 2.66
N LEU A 98 -4.47 -1.52 3.02
CA LEU A 98 -4.94 -1.44 4.40
C LEU A 98 -4.18 -2.42 5.31
N ALA A 99 -3.83 -3.61 4.83
CA ALA A 99 -3.02 -4.59 5.57
C ALA A 99 -1.61 -4.09 5.79
N LEU A 100 -0.99 -3.39 4.83
CA LEU A 100 0.31 -2.76 5.03
C LEU A 100 0.23 -1.67 6.11
N HIS A 101 -0.71 -0.74 5.98
CA HIS A 101 -0.87 0.34 6.95
C HIS A 101 -1.26 -0.16 8.35
N ILE A 102 -2.19 -1.12 8.43
CA ILE A 102 -2.57 -1.77 9.70
C ILE A 102 -1.38 -2.53 10.28
N LYS A 103 -0.58 -3.23 9.45
CA LYS A 103 0.60 -3.96 9.93
C LYS A 103 1.69 -3.02 10.45
N HIS A 104 1.88 -1.85 9.84
CA HIS A 104 2.83 -0.86 10.35
C HIS A 104 2.32 -0.26 11.66
N SER A 105 1.05 0.15 11.70
CA SER A 105 0.42 0.68 12.92
C SER A 105 0.45 -0.33 14.06
N SER A 106 0.16 -1.61 13.79
CA SER A 106 0.18 -2.65 14.82
C SER A 106 1.60 -2.99 15.28
N ALA A 107 2.58 -2.98 14.38
CA ALA A 107 3.99 -3.15 14.73
C ALA A 107 4.49 -2.02 15.65
N ILE A 108 4.14 -0.77 15.34
CA ILE A 108 4.48 0.40 16.17
C ILE A 108 3.84 0.28 17.56
N GLN A 109 2.55 -0.09 17.64
CA GLN A 109 1.89 -0.32 18.92
C GLN A 109 2.54 -1.45 19.71
N GLN A 110 2.89 -2.55 19.05
CA GLN A 110 3.58 -3.67 19.68
C GLN A 110 4.93 -3.23 20.27
N ILE A 111 5.73 -2.46 19.52
CA ILE A 111 7.01 -1.91 19.99
C ILE A 111 6.82 -1.05 21.24
N SER A 112 5.82 -0.16 21.25
CA SER A 112 5.53 0.69 22.43
C SER A 112 5.13 -0.13 23.66
N VAL A 113 4.38 -1.23 23.47
CA VAL A 113 4.01 -2.14 24.57
C VAL A 113 5.23 -2.90 25.07
N GLU A 114 6.08 -3.42 24.17
CA GLU A 114 7.33 -4.11 24.51
C GLU A 114 8.28 -3.19 25.29
N MET A 115 8.41 -1.92 24.86
CA MET A 115 9.17 -0.90 25.60
C MET A 115 8.59 -0.63 26.99
N SER A 116 7.26 -0.51 27.10
CA SER A 116 6.58 -0.29 28.39
C SER A 116 6.77 -1.48 29.35
N ALA A 117 6.86 -2.70 28.79
CA ALA A 117 7.16 -3.92 29.52
C ALA A 117 8.67 -4.09 29.84
N ARG A 118 9.52 -3.13 29.43
CA ARG A 118 11.00 -3.20 29.49
C ARG A 118 11.59 -4.38 28.72
N ASP A 119 10.86 -4.95 27.76
CA ASP A 119 11.38 -5.96 26.83
C ASP A 119 12.05 -5.28 25.62
N TYR A 120 13.22 -4.70 25.87
CA TYR A 120 13.97 -3.96 24.85
C TYR A 120 14.52 -4.88 23.75
N ASP A 121 14.83 -6.13 24.06
CA ASP A 121 15.23 -7.14 23.07
C ASP A 121 14.11 -7.49 22.09
N GLY A 122 12.89 -7.69 22.60
CA GLY A 122 11.68 -7.88 21.80
C GLY A 122 11.41 -6.66 20.91
N ALA A 123 11.40 -5.47 21.53
CA ALA A 123 11.19 -4.20 20.83
C ALA A 123 12.21 -3.99 19.71
N LEU A 124 13.49 -4.26 19.96
CA LEU A 124 14.55 -4.10 18.97
C LEU A 124 14.38 -5.07 17.78
N LYS A 125 13.93 -6.30 18.01
CA LYS A 125 13.62 -7.25 16.94
C LYS A 125 12.43 -6.79 16.11
N THR A 126 11.36 -6.34 16.77
CA THR A 126 10.14 -5.87 16.11
C THR A 126 10.43 -4.64 15.25
N VAL A 127 11.12 -3.63 15.78
CA VAL A 127 11.49 -2.41 15.03
C VAL A 127 12.48 -2.72 13.90
N SER A 128 13.44 -3.63 14.11
CA SER A 128 14.39 -4.03 13.06
C SER A 128 13.71 -4.73 11.90
N ARG A 129 12.66 -5.52 12.16
CA ARG A 129 11.84 -6.12 11.10
C ARG A 129 11.06 -5.05 10.33
N LEU A 130 10.48 -4.08 11.03
CA LEU A 130 9.75 -2.98 10.39
C LEU A 130 10.68 -2.15 9.48
N LEU A 131 11.87 -1.80 9.97
CA LEU A 131 12.88 -1.06 9.20
C LEU A 131 13.51 -1.86 8.04
N LYS A 132 13.38 -3.20 8.02
CA LYS A 132 13.74 -4.00 6.84
C LYS A 132 12.71 -3.89 5.73
N GLU A 133 11.44 -3.72 6.08
CA GLU A 133 10.35 -3.52 5.12
C GLU A 133 10.33 -2.06 4.64
N GLU A 134 10.49 -1.10 5.56
CA GLU A 134 10.54 0.34 5.27
C GLU A 134 11.76 1.00 5.95
N PRO A 135 12.91 1.07 5.27
CA PRO A 135 14.15 1.61 5.85
C PRO A 135 14.11 3.11 6.13
N ASP A 136 13.20 3.83 5.47
CA ASP A 136 13.04 5.28 5.58
C ASP A 136 11.74 5.65 6.28
N TYR A 137 11.32 4.86 7.29
CA TYR A 137 10.16 5.16 8.12
C TYR A 137 10.58 5.92 9.40
N PRO A 138 10.31 7.24 9.50
CA PRO A 138 10.89 8.08 10.55
C PRO A 138 10.44 7.71 11.97
N ASN A 139 9.16 7.35 12.13
CA ASN A 139 8.62 6.93 13.43
C ASN A 139 9.32 5.66 13.96
N ALA A 140 9.56 4.66 13.11
CA ALA A 140 10.31 3.47 13.51
C ALA A 140 11.78 3.75 13.84
N LEU A 141 12.43 4.69 13.15
CA LEU A 141 13.79 5.12 13.47
C LEU A 141 13.86 5.82 14.84
N ASN A 142 12.86 6.65 15.16
CA ASN A 142 12.74 7.28 16.48
C ASN A 142 12.56 6.25 17.60
N LEU A 143 11.70 5.25 17.39
CA LEU A 143 11.52 4.15 18.34
C LEU A 143 12.80 3.34 18.50
N LYS A 144 13.49 3.02 17.40
CA LYS A 144 14.78 2.32 17.48
C LYS A 144 15.80 3.13 18.29
N GLY A 145 15.89 4.45 18.08
CA GLY A 145 16.75 5.33 18.85
C GLY A 145 16.44 5.26 20.35
N GLN A 146 15.17 5.34 20.73
CA GLN A 146 14.74 5.22 22.14
C GLN A 146 15.07 3.85 22.74
N ILE A 147 14.82 2.76 22.01
CA ILE A 147 15.16 1.40 22.46
C ILE A 147 16.66 1.28 22.74
N LEU A 148 17.51 1.84 21.86
CA LEU A 148 18.96 1.83 22.02
C LEU A 148 19.42 2.66 23.22
N LEU A 149 18.77 3.79 23.50
CA LEU A 149 19.06 4.61 24.67
C LEU A 149 18.66 3.92 25.97
N ASP A 150 17.39 3.51 26.07
CA ASP A 150 16.81 3.05 27.33
C ASP A 150 17.22 1.61 27.66
N GLY A 151 17.29 0.74 26.65
CA GLY A 151 17.57 -0.68 26.82
C GLY A 151 19.06 -1.02 26.80
N PHE A 152 19.80 -0.43 25.86
CA PHE A 152 21.18 -0.85 25.56
C PHE A 152 22.24 0.20 25.92
N ARG A 153 21.84 1.43 26.25
CA ARG A 153 22.72 2.58 26.49
C ARG A 153 23.69 2.83 25.32
N GLU A 154 23.27 2.51 24.10
CA GLU A 154 24.06 2.73 22.88
C GLU A 154 23.81 4.13 22.34
N TYR A 155 24.39 5.12 23.04
CA TYR A 155 24.19 6.54 22.77
C TYR A 155 24.57 6.94 21.33
N GLU A 156 25.73 6.52 20.83
CA GLU A 156 26.17 6.85 19.46
C GLU A 156 25.20 6.33 18.37
N GLN A 157 24.73 5.10 18.51
CA GLN A 157 23.81 4.50 17.54
C GLN A 157 22.42 5.14 17.60
N ALA A 158 21.96 5.51 18.81
CA ALA A 158 20.72 6.25 18.97
C ALA A 158 20.80 7.63 18.33
N ARG A 159 21.91 8.36 18.52
CA ARG A 159 22.16 9.66 17.89
C ARG A 159 22.11 9.56 16.37
N ALA A 160 22.70 8.51 15.80
CA ALA A 160 22.64 8.25 14.37
C ALA A 160 21.21 7.99 13.87
N CYS A 161 20.38 7.30 14.65
CA CYS A 161 18.97 7.10 14.33
C CYS A 161 18.20 8.42 14.28
N PHE A 162 18.32 9.27 15.31
CA PHE A 162 17.65 10.58 15.35
C PHE A 162 18.15 11.52 14.24
N ALA A 163 19.46 11.54 13.98
CA ALA A 163 20.02 12.31 12.87
C ALA A 163 19.48 11.86 11.51
N ARG A 164 19.21 10.56 11.33
CA ARG A 164 18.57 10.04 10.10
C ARG A 164 17.12 10.48 9.99
N VAL A 165 16.36 10.48 11.09
CA VAL A 165 14.98 11.03 11.11
C VAL A 165 14.97 12.49 10.69
N MET A 166 15.85 13.31 11.26
CA MET A 166 15.94 14.73 10.91
C MET A 166 16.32 14.99 9.43
N LYS A 167 16.97 14.03 8.76
CA LYS A 167 17.29 14.11 7.32
C LYS A 167 16.12 13.69 6.43
N LEU A 168 15.31 12.75 6.88
CA LEU A 168 14.17 12.20 6.11
C LEU A 168 12.91 13.05 6.29
N SER A 169 12.75 13.66 7.46
CA SER A 169 11.55 14.36 7.87
C SER A 169 11.69 15.87 7.78
N LYS A 170 10.59 16.57 7.49
CA LYS A 170 10.54 18.04 7.51
C LYS A 170 10.52 18.56 8.96
N PRO A 171 11.07 19.75 9.24
CA PRO A 171 11.08 20.33 10.59
C PRO A 171 9.70 20.43 11.28
N ASP A 172 8.64 20.58 10.49
CA ASP A 172 7.25 20.71 10.98
C ASP A 172 6.58 19.36 11.32
N SER A 173 7.20 18.24 10.97
CA SER A 173 6.62 16.92 11.26
C SER A 173 6.82 16.52 12.73
N ASP A 174 5.83 15.82 13.28
CA ASP A 174 5.90 15.29 14.66
C ASP A 174 7.14 14.41 14.87
N ASP A 175 7.50 13.59 13.87
CA ASP A 175 8.68 12.74 13.91
C ASP A 175 9.99 13.55 14.03
N TYR A 176 10.10 14.68 13.33
CA TYR A 176 11.27 15.55 13.42
C TYR A 176 11.38 16.17 14.81
N ARG A 177 10.27 16.75 15.31
CA ARG A 177 10.22 17.41 16.62
C ARG A 177 10.56 16.43 17.74
N LEU A 178 10.05 15.20 17.64
CA LEU A 178 10.37 14.12 18.57
C LEU A 178 11.86 13.75 18.52
N ALA A 179 12.42 13.57 17.31
CA ALA A 179 13.84 13.24 17.14
C ALA A 179 14.75 14.34 17.71
N GLU A 180 14.41 15.61 17.45
CA GLU A 180 15.13 16.77 17.95
C GLU A 180 15.07 16.85 19.48
N ALA A 181 13.89 16.69 20.07
CA ALA A 181 13.72 16.69 21.52
C ALA A 181 14.50 15.56 22.20
N LEU A 182 14.44 14.34 21.66
CA LEU A 182 15.18 13.18 22.17
C LEU A 182 16.70 13.39 22.04
N LYS A 183 17.15 13.94 20.92
CA LYS A 183 18.57 14.24 20.70
C LYS A 183 19.04 15.30 21.70
N ALA A 184 18.32 16.40 21.86
CA ALA A 184 18.69 17.48 22.77
C ALA A 184 18.68 17.05 24.25
N ALA A 185 17.69 16.24 24.66
CA ALA A 185 17.60 15.73 26.03
C ALA A 185 18.74 14.77 26.40
N THR A 186 19.27 14.05 25.42
CA THR A 186 20.27 12.99 25.66
C THR A 186 21.71 13.43 25.36
N PHE A 187 21.88 14.37 24.43
CA PHE A 187 23.16 14.88 23.94
C PHE A 187 23.15 16.42 23.99
N PRO A 188 23.18 17.02 25.19
CA PRO A 188 23.35 18.47 25.28
C PRO A 188 24.66 18.83 24.58
N ASP A 189 24.57 19.74 23.59
CA ASP A 189 25.71 20.16 22.77
C ASP A 189 26.87 20.60 23.69
N GLU A 190 28.01 19.90 23.60
CA GLU A 190 29.31 20.34 24.16
C GLU A 190 29.86 21.56 23.41
#